data_AF-A0A5C8NUK5-F1
#
_entry.id   AF-A0A5C8NUK5-F1
#
_cell.length_a   1.000
_cell.length_b   1.000
_cell.length_c   1.000
_cell.angle_alpha   90.00
_cell.angle_beta   90.00
_cell.angle_gamma   90.00
#
_symmetry.space_group_name_H-M   'P 1'
#
loop_
_entity.id
_entity.type
_entity.pdbx_description
1 polymer ?
#
loop_
_entity_poly.entity_id
_entity_poly.type
_entity_poly.pdbx_seq_one_letter_code
_entity_poly.pdbx_strand_id
1 'polypeptide(L)'
;MYRIRQRPAMPQINLHVTPDFEAALDALVKGKHLPSKSEAIRYAVQEAAAPYLAVPRRDFSLLEGLLDRHRESGAKHRPVAELERELDTEMEQALHTPKVRPGRGGSVEGGAARARRKARA
;
A
#
# COMPACT_ATOMS: atom_id res chain seq x y z
N MET A 1 -2.50 -30.93 45.58
CA MET A 1 -1.90 -31.31 44.29
C MET A 1 -1.50 -30.02 43.57
N TYR A 2 -0.24 -29.57 43.68
CA TYR A 2 0.19 -28.28 43.12
C TYR A 2 0.78 -28.46 41.73
N ARG A 3 0.10 -27.93 40.69
CA ARG A 3 0.66 -27.84 39.33
C ARG A 3 1.64 -26.67 39.28
N ILE A 4 2.93 -26.99 39.24
CA ILE A 4 3.98 -26.02 38.92
C ILE A 4 3.74 -25.56 37.47
N ARG A 5 3.27 -24.33 37.30
CA ARG A 5 3.20 -23.70 35.97
C ARG A 5 4.63 -23.50 35.49
N GLN A 6 5.07 -24.29 34.53
CA GLN A 6 6.33 -24.05 33.83
C GLN A 6 6.26 -22.65 33.20
N ARG A 7 7.15 -21.73 33.61
CA ARG A 7 7.34 -20.47 32.89
C ARG A 7 7.80 -20.81 31.47
N PRO A 8 7.28 -20.15 30.43
CA PRO A 8 7.83 -20.32 29.08
C PRO A 8 9.31 -19.96 29.12
N ALA A 9 10.17 -20.88 28.70
CA ALA A 9 11.60 -20.66 28.64
C ALA A 9 11.86 -19.54 27.62
N MET A 10 12.57 -18.49 28.04
CA MET A 10 13.03 -17.43 27.15
C MET A 10 14.13 -18.01 26.25
N PRO A 11 14.04 -17.88 24.91
CA PRO A 11 15.10 -18.34 24.02
C PRO A 11 16.42 -17.65 24.37
N GLN A 12 17.48 -18.44 24.54
CA GLN A 12 18.81 -17.95 24.88
C GLN A 12 19.68 -17.94 23.63
N ILE A 13 20.49 -16.89 23.48
CA ILE A 13 21.48 -16.76 22.41
C ILE A 13 22.85 -16.77 23.08
N ASN A 14 23.69 -17.75 22.73
CA ASN A 14 25.09 -17.79 23.12
C ASN A 14 25.93 -17.15 22.01
N LEU A 15 26.72 -16.14 22.34
CA LEU A 15 27.53 -15.37 21.40
C LEU A 15 29.01 -15.49 21.78
N HIS A 16 29.84 -15.84 20.81
CA HIS A 16 31.28 -15.66 20.91
C HIS A 16 31.63 -14.31 20.30
N VAL A 17 32.34 -13.48 21.05
CA VAL A 17 32.63 -12.10 20.68
C VAL A 17 34.14 -11.86 20.70
N THR A 18 34.60 -10.92 19.89
CA THR A 18 35.98 -10.46 19.93
C THR A 18 36.22 -9.57 21.15
N PRO A 19 37.48 -9.41 21.60
CA PRO A 19 37.80 -8.50 22.71
C PRO A 19 37.35 -7.07 22.46
N ASP A 20 37.49 -6.59 21.23
CA ASP A 20 37.07 -5.24 20.83
C ASP A 20 35.56 -5.06 20.97
N PHE A 21 34.78 -6.08 20.59
CA PHE A 21 33.33 -6.07 20.76
C PHE A 21 32.95 -6.06 22.25
N GLU A 22 33.65 -6.84 23.08
CA GLU A 22 33.41 -6.85 24.52
C GLU A 22 33.68 -5.47 25.16
N ALA A 23 34.77 -4.82 24.79
CA ALA A 23 35.10 -3.47 25.25
C ALA A 23 34.04 -2.44 24.82
N ALA A 24 33.56 -2.51 23.57
CA ALA A 24 32.49 -1.67 23.08
C ALA A 24 31.16 -1.92 23.82
N LEU A 25 30.86 -3.18 24.13
CA LEU A 25 29.66 -3.56 24.88
C LEU A 25 29.73 -3.03 26.32
N ASP A 26 30.88 -3.11 26.97
CA ASP A 26 31.08 -2.57 28.32
C ASP A 26 30.98 -1.03 28.34
N ALA A 27 31.48 -0.36 27.32
CA ALA A 27 31.29 1.08 27.16
C ALA A 27 29.81 1.44 26.98
N LEU A 28 29.06 0.66 26.18
CA LEU A 28 27.63 0.85 25.98
C LEU A 28 26.82 0.63 27.27
N VAL A 29 27.13 -0.43 28.03
CA VAL A 29 26.52 -0.72 29.33
C VAL A 29 26.67 0.47 30.27
N LYS A 30 27.90 1.01 30.39
CA LYS A 30 28.18 2.18 31.24
C LYS A 30 27.50 3.44 30.73
N GLY A 31 27.61 3.73 29.43
CA GLY A 31 27.08 4.96 28.83
C GLY A 31 25.55 5.05 28.83
N LYS A 32 24.85 3.91 28.77
CA LYS A 32 23.38 3.82 28.80
C LYS A 32 22.83 3.37 30.16
N HIS A 33 23.69 3.19 31.16
CA HIS A 33 23.34 2.67 32.49
C HIS A 33 22.50 1.38 32.45
N LEU A 34 22.89 0.46 31.59
CA LEU A 34 22.16 -0.80 31.41
C LEU A 34 22.54 -1.82 32.51
N PRO A 35 21.61 -2.68 32.93
CA PRO A 35 21.82 -3.58 34.06
C PRO A 35 22.74 -4.76 33.73
N SER A 36 22.89 -5.12 32.45
CA SER A 36 23.71 -6.26 32.05
C SER A 36 24.17 -6.17 30.58
N LYS A 37 25.22 -6.93 30.25
CA LYS A 37 25.68 -7.15 28.86
C LYS A 37 24.57 -7.69 27.96
N SER A 38 23.77 -8.64 28.45
CA SER A 38 22.64 -9.19 27.69
C SER A 38 21.59 -8.13 27.36
N GLU A 39 21.31 -7.20 28.27
CA GLU A 39 20.38 -6.10 28.03
C GLU A 39 20.94 -5.10 27.03
N ALA A 40 22.25 -4.82 27.09
CA ALA A 40 22.93 -4.01 26.09
C ALA A 40 22.88 -4.61 24.69
N ILE A 41 23.03 -5.93 24.55
CA ILE A 41 22.89 -6.61 23.27
C ILE A 41 21.45 -6.48 22.74
N ARG A 42 20.44 -6.73 23.59
CA ARG A 42 19.02 -6.56 23.20
C ARG A 42 18.73 -5.14 22.73
N TYR A 43 19.18 -4.15 23.51
CA TYR A 43 19.03 -2.74 23.18
C TYR A 43 19.68 -2.41 21.84
N ALA A 44 20.94 -2.79 21.64
CA ALA A 44 21.67 -2.53 20.40
C ALA A 44 21.00 -3.17 19.17
N VAL A 45 20.55 -4.42 19.30
CA VAL A 45 19.84 -5.12 18.23
C VAL A 45 18.51 -4.44 17.93
N GLN A 46 17.74 -4.05 18.95
CA GLN A 46 16.45 -3.38 18.76
C GLN A 46 16.60 -2.02 18.09
N GLU A 47 17.57 -1.21 18.53
CA GLU A 47 17.87 0.09 17.92
C GLU A 47 18.31 -0.05 16.47
N ALA A 48 19.21 -1.01 16.18
CA ALA A 48 19.67 -1.27 14.82
C ALA A 48 18.57 -1.82 13.91
N ALA A 49 17.64 -2.60 14.47
CA ALA A 49 16.51 -3.17 13.74
C ALA A 49 15.33 -2.19 13.58
N ALA A 50 15.23 -1.15 14.41
CA ALA A 50 14.08 -0.23 14.43
C ALA A 50 13.70 0.34 13.04
N PRO A 51 14.65 0.78 12.18
CA PRO A 51 14.31 1.28 10.85
C PRO A 51 13.69 0.22 9.92
N TYR A 52 14.01 -1.05 10.14
CA TYR A 52 13.55 -2.17 9.32
C TYR A 52 12.27 -2.82 9.87
N LEU A 53 12.00 -2.65 11.16
CA LEU A 53 10.77 -3.10 11.82
C LEU A 53 9.61 -2.11 11.65
N ALA A 54 9.91 -0.84 11.34
CA ALA A 54 8.90 0.13 10.96
C ALA A 54 8.34 -0.22 9.57
N VAL A 55 7.40 -1.17 9.52
CA VAL A 55 6.52 -1.35 8.36
C VAL A 55 5.84 0.00 8.10
N PRO A 56 5.70 0.46 6.85
CA PRO A 56 4.85 1.61 6.56
C PRO A 56 3.50 1.34 7.21
N ARG A 57 3.11 2.16 8.19
CA ARG A 57 1.72 2.16 8.67
C ARG A 57 0.91 2.44 7.41
N ARG A 58 0.23 1.41 6.89
CA ARG A 58 -0.69 1.58 5.78
C ARG A 58 -1.78 2.47 6.32
N ASP A 59 -1.65 3.75 6.03
CA ASP A 59 -2.63 4.74 6.35
C ASP A 59 -3.81 4.49 5.41
N PHE A 60 -4.82 3.81 5.94
CA PHE A 60 -6.06 3.54 5.23
C PHE A 60 -7.05 4.71 5.38
N SER A 61 -6.66 5.86 5.94
CA SER A 61 -7.54 7.04 6.01
C SER A 61 -7.96 7.55 4.63
N LEU A 62 -7.16 7.30 3.59
CA LEU A 62 -7.59 7.55 2.20
C LEU A 62 -8.69 6.57 1.72
N LEU A 63 -8.77 5.37 2.30
CA LEU A 63 -9.83 4.40 2.03
C LEU A 63 -11.09 4.65 2.87
N GLU A 64 -10.99 5.26 4.06
CA GLU A 64 -12.16 5.62 4.88
C GLU A 64 -13.13 6.53 4.09
N GLY A 65 -12.60 7.54 3.41
CA GLY A 65 -13.41 8.41 2.53
C GLY A 65 -13.96 7.71 1.28
N LEU A 66 -13.43 6.54 0.88
CA LEU A 66 -14.02 5.73 -0.21
C LEU A 66 -15.18 4.86 0.30
N LEU A 67 -15.10 4.36 1.53
CA LEU A 67 -16.17 3.59 2.16
C LEU A 67 -17.40 4.46 2.44
N ASP A 68 -17.21 5.69 2.92
CA ASP A 68 -18.33 6.60 3.19
C ASP A 68 -19.00 7.10 1.91
N ARG A 69 -18.23 7.41 0.86
CA ARG A 69 -18.79 7.76 -0.47
C ARG A 69 -19.60 6.63 -1.09
N HIS A 70 -19.18 5.37 -0.88
CA HIS A 70 -19.93 4.20 -1.32
C HIS A 70 -21.18 3.91 -0.46
N ARG A 71 -21.24 4.44 0.77
CA ARG A 71 -22.39 4.30 1.67
C ARG A 71 -23.46 5.36 1.40
N GLU A 72 -23.06 6.56 0.97
CA GLU A 72 -23.95 7.63 0.53
C GLU A 72 -24.54 7.38 -0.87
N SER A 73 -23.77 6.76 -1.77
CA SER A 73 -24.36 6.13 -2.94
C SER A 73 -25.13 4.91 -2.47
N GLY A 74 -26.45 4.98 -2.38
CA GLY A 74 -27.33 3.83 -2.07
C GLY A 74 -27.30 2.74 -3.14
N ALA A 75 -26.12 2.28 -3.55
CA ALA A 75 -25.91 1.13 -4.40
C ALA A 75 -26.41 -0.07 -3.60
N LYS A 76 -27.62 -0.51 -3.96
CA LYS A 76 -28.18 -1.78 -3.50
C LYS A 76 -27.09 -2.84 -3.60
N HIS A 77 -26.76 -3.46 -2.48
CA HIS A 77 -25.82 -4.57 -2.43
C HIS A 77 -26.38 -5.70 -3.29
N ARG A 78 -25.98 -5.77 -4.57
CA ARG A 78 -26.32 -6.89 -5.43
C ARG A 78 -25.50 -8.09 -4.97
N PRO A 79 -26.07 -9.30 -4.89
CA PRO A 79 -25.29 -10.49 -4.58
C PRO A 79 -24.15 -10.64 -5.59
N VAL A 80 -22.97 -11.03 -5.12
CA VAL A 80 -21.71 -11.08 -5.91
C VAL A 80 -21.88 -11.84 -7.24
N ALA A 81 -22.69 -12.90 -7.24
CA ALA A 81 -22.98 -13.69 -8.43
C ALA A 81 -23.71 -12.94 -9.56
N GLU A 82 -24.48 -11.88 -9.24
CA GLU A 82 -25.11 -11.03 -10.27
C GLU A 82 -24.08 -10.07 -10.88
N LEU A 83 -23.17 -9.54 -10.07
CA LEU A 83 -22.09 -8.65 -10.51
C LEU A 83 -21.10 -9.38 -11.43
N GLU A 84 -20.74 -10.62 -11.10
CA GLU A 84 -19.86 -11.45 -11.92
C GLU A 84 -20.46 -11.71 -13.32
N ARG A 85 -21.76 -11.98 -13.39
CA ARG A 85 -22.46 -12.20 -14.67
C ARG A 85 -22.53 -10.93 -15.52
N GLU A 86 -22.79 -9.78 -14.91
CA GLU A 86 -22.78 -8.49 -15.61
C GLU A 86 -21.38 -8.21 -16.19
N LEU A 87 -20.31 -8.44 -15.41
CA LEU A 87 -18.93 -8.24 -15.84
C LEU A 87 -18.51 -9.19 -16.98
N ASP A 88 -18.90 -10.46 -16.92
CA ASP A 88 -18.64 -11.42 -17.99
C ASP A 88 -19.38 -11.01 -19.28
N THR A 89 -20.61 -10.54 -19.16
CA THR A 89 -21.40 -10.07 -20.30
C THR A 89 -20.80 -8.80 -20.93
N GLU A 90 -20.34 -7.85 -20.11
CA GLU A 90 -19.63 -6.65 -20.60
C GLU A 90 -18.31 -7.01 -21.30
N MET A 91 -17.55 -7.97 -20.75
CA MET A 91 -16.31 -8.44 -21.34
C MET A 91 -16.55 -9.11 -22.70
N GLU A 92 -17.56 -9.97 -22.82
CA GLU A 92 -17.95 -10.58 -24.10
C GLU A 92 -18.35 -9.51 -25.13
N GLN A 93 -19.13 -8.50 -24.73
CA GLN A 93 -19.50 -7.40 -25.61
C GLN A 93 -18.30 -6.58 -26.09
N ALA A 94 -17.35 -6.28 -25.19
CA ALA A 94 -16.14 -5.54 -25.52
C ALA A 94 -15.22 -6.31 -26.49
N LEU A 95 -15.20 -7.65 -26.38
CA LEU A 95 -14.47 -8.53 -27.30
C LEU A 95 -15.10 -8.59 -28.69
N HIS A 96 -16.42 -8.38 -28.80
CA HIS A 96 -17.15 -8.39 -30.08
C HIS A 96 -17.24 -7.04 -30.79
N THR A 97 -16.92 -5.92 -30.12
CA THR A 97 -16.81 -4.62 -30.80
C THR A 97 -15.56 -4.56 -31.70
N PRO A 98 -15.71 -4.37 -33.03
CA PRO A 98 -14.56 -4.20 -33.90
C PRO A 98 -13.84 -2.88 -33.53
N LYS A 99 -12.58 -3.00 -33.12
CA LYS A 99 -11.71 -1.89 -32.75
C LYS A 99 -11.51 -0.98 -33.97
N VAL A 100 -12.33 0.07 -34.10
CA VAL A 100 -12.14 1.12 -35.11
C VAL A 100 -10.80 1.78 -34.81
N ARG A 101 -9.81 1.56 -35.70
CA ARG A 101 -8.51 2.22 -35.62
C ARG A 101 -8.74 3.74 -35.74
N PRO A 102 -8.20 4.58 -34.83
CA PRO A 102 -8.24 6.01 -35.03
C PRO A 102 -7.40 6.35 -36.27
N GLY A 103 -8.08 6.86 -37.30
CA GLY A 103 -7.44 7.39 -38.50
C GLY A 103 -6.54 8.57 -38.14
N ARG A 104 -5.32 8.55 -38.67
CA ARG A 104 -4.43 9.72 -38.73
C ARG A 104 -5.16 10.87 -39.43
N GLY A 105 -4.96 12.09 -38.91
CA GLY A 105 -5.50 13.36 -39.38
C GLY A 105 -5.36 13.57 -40.90
N GLY A 106 -6.15 14.42 -41.52
CA GLY A 106 -6.54 15.75 -41.07
C GLY A 106 -5.98 16.72 -42.11
N SER A 107 -6.84 17.22 -42.99
CA SER A 107 -6.56 18.41 -43.80
C SER A 107 -7.87 19.15 -43.93
N VAL A 108 -7.90 20.28 -43.23
CA VAL A 108 -9.00 21.24 -43.16
C VAL A 108 -8.63 22.34 -44.15
N GLU A 109 -9.32 22.39 -45.28
CA GLU A 109 -9.49 23.63 -46.08
C GLU A 109 -11.01 23.78 -46.21
N GLY A 110 -11.63 24.76 -45.56
CA GLY A 110 -11.57 26.16 -45.95
C GLY A 110 -12.87 26.44 -46.71
N GLY A 111 -13.93 26.92 -46.07
CA GLY A 111 -14.15 28.36 -45.97
C GLY A 111 -15.63 28.65 -46.22
N ALA A 112 -16.24 29.41 -45.32
CA ALA A 112 -17.65 29.75 -45.31
C ALA A 112 -18.05 30.65 -46.50
N ALA A 113 -19.01 30.22 -47.32
CA ALA A 113 -19.71 31.09 -48.27
C ALA A 113 -21.06 31.51 -47.69
N ARG A 114 -21.01 32.55 -46.86
CA ARG A 114 -22.13 33.26 -46.27
C ARG A 114 -22.88 34.03 -47.35
N ALA A 115 -24.09 33.58 -47.67
CA ALA A 115 -25.05 34.30 -48.49
C ALA A 115 -25.36 35.69 -47.89
N ARG A 116 -25.22 36.77 -48.68
CA ARG A 116 -25.90 38.07 -48.53
C ARG A 116 -25.55 39.03 -49.68
N ARG A 117 -26.59 39.69 -50.19
CA ARG A 117 -26.69 40.84 -51.13
C ARG A 117 -27.17 40.44 -52.52
N LYS A 118 -28.13 41.12 -53.16
CA LYS A 118 -29.05 42.22 -52.80
C LYS A 118 -30.02 42.30 -53.98
N ALA A 119 -31.32 42.34 -53.72
CA ALA A 119 -32.30 42.83 -54.69
C ALA A 119 -32.40 44.35 -54.56
N ARG A 120 -32.14 45.08 -55.66
CA ARG A 120 -32.71 46.39 -56.03
C ARG A 120 -31.94 47.00 -57.21
N ALA A 121 -32.54 46.93 -58.39
CA ALA A 121 -32.87 48.04 -59.29
C ALA A 121 -33.49 47.43 -60.55
#